data_AF-A0A9D1FVF5-F1
#
_entry.id   AF-A0A9D1FVF5-F1
#
_cell.length_a   1.000
_cell.length_b   1.000
_cell.length_c   1.000
_cell.angle_alpha   90.00
_cell.angle_beta   90.00
_cell.angle_gamma   90.00
#
_symmetry.space_group_name_H-M   'P 1'
#
loop_
_entity.id
_entity.type
_entity.pdbx_description
1 polymer ?
#
loop_
_entity_poly.entity_id
_entity_poly.type
_entity_poly.pdbx_seq_one_letter_code
_entity_poly.pdbx_strand_id
1 'polypeptide(L)'
;MAFADTTLKTGISLIENVPSGLFGTWRVAAVLKTTDSPEVFRSKSADLWNLSRNENVMNLTNPFTGASADLSVEFVKGNVIRFTKEGVSDNKKLTDTVELKLNGNKFTGVNRLTLQTISPAGGVVIKTQNAEYVLVGEKISGMSVLEK
;
A
#
# COMPACT_ATOMS: atom_id res chain seq x y z
N MET A 1 -29.98 22.39 -12.95
CA MET A 1 -28.59 22.02 -12.62
C MET A 1 -28.60 21.45 -11.22
N ALA A 2 -28.40 20.13 -11.11
CA ALA A 2 -28.31 19.45 -9.82
C ALA A 2 -26.84 19.45 -9.39
N PHE A 3 -26.53 20.07 -8.25
CA PHE A 3 -25.24 19.91 -7.60
C PHE A 3 -25.23 18.54 -6.93
N ALA A 4 -24.23 17.74 -7.27
CA ALA A 4 -24.04 16.41 -6.71
C ALA A 4 -23.85 16.51 -5.19
N ASP A 5 -24.70 15.77 -4.49
CA ASP A 5 -24.71 15.61 -3.05
C ASP A 5 -23.42 14.91 -2.61
N THR A 6 -22.38 15.70 -2.33
CA THR A 6 -21.13 15.21 -1.76
C THR A 6 -21.38 15.03 -0.26
N THR A 7 -21.99 13.90 0.10
CA THR A 7 -22.11 13.50 1.49
C THR A 7 -20.71 13.20 2.04
N LEU A 8 -20.13 14.18 2.72
CA LEU A 8 -19.06 13.96 3.69
C LEU A 8 -19.59 12.98 4.75
N LYS A 9 -19.21 11.70 4.66
CA LYS A 9 -19.40 10.73 5.73
C LYS A 9 -18.44 11.07 6.87
N THR A 10 -18.77 12.10 7.64
CA THR A 10 -18.10 12.42 8.90
C THR A 10 -18.40 11.33 9.93
N GLY A 11 -17.40 10.57 10.35
CA GLY A 11 -17.43 9.83 11.63
C GLY A 11 -17.06 8.35 11.59
N ILE A 12 -17.08 7.67 10.44
CA ILE A 12 -16.68 6.26 10.34
C ILE A 12 -15.28 6.19 9.75
N SER A 13 -14.32 5.66 10.52
CA SER A 13 -12.97 5.41 10.03
C SER A 13 -13.03 4.45 8.83
N LEU A 14 -12.43 4.82 7.69
CA LEU A 14 -12.38 3.95 6.50
C LEU A 14 -11.78 2.57 6.81
N ILE A 15 -10.95 2.51 7.85
CA ILE A 15 -10.31 1.30 8.35
C ILE A 15 -11.34 0.27 8.87
N GLU A 16 -12.49 0.71 9.39
CA GLU A 16 -13.57 -0.19 9.81
C GLU A 16 -14.21 -0.95 8.64
N ASN A 17 -14.11 -0.41 7.43
CA ASN A 17 -14.65 -1.05 6.24
C ASN A 17 -13.64 -1.99 5.56
N VAL A 18 -12.38 -2.01 6.02
CA VAL A 18 -11.34 -2.88 5.46
C VAL A 18 -11.75 -4.34 5.69
N PRO A 19 -11.83 -5.18 4.63
CA PRO A 19 -12.18 -6.57 4.78
C PRO A 19 -11.24 -7.28 5.75
N SER A 20 -11.78 -7.97 6.75
CA SER A 20 -10.98 -8.65 7.77
C SER A 20 -9.99 -9.66 7.18
N GLY A 21 -10.34 -10.24 6.03
CA GLY A 21 -9.46 -11.13 5.29
C GLY A 21 -8.23 -10.46 4.67
N LEU A 22 -8.09 -9.13 4.70
CA LEU A 22 -6.84 -8.45 4.38
C LEU A 22 -5.77 -8.70 5.46
N PHE A 23 -6.16 -8.85 6.72
CA PHE A 23 -5.22 -8.92 7.84
C PHE A 23 -4.61 -10.31 8.00
N GLY A 24 -3.31 -10.35 8.29
CA GLY A 24 -2.51 -11.57 8.38
C GLY A 24 -1.22 -11.48 7.58
N THR A 25 -0.54 -12.61 7.45
CA THR A 25 0.74 -12.71 6.75
C THR A 25 0.53 -13.12 5.30
N TRP A 26 1.17 -12.42 4.39
CA TRP A 26 1.09 -12.58 2.94
C TRP A 26 2.48 -12.77 2.34
N ARG A 27 2.60 -13.74 1.45
CA ARG A 27 3.68 -13.78 0.46
C ARG A 27 3.28 -12.85 -0.67
N VAL A 28 4.13 -11.89 -1.00
CA VAL A 28 3.86 -10.89 -2.04
C VAL A 28 4.96 -10.96 -3.08
N ALA A 29 4.58 -11.14 -4.34
CA ALA A 29 5.48 -10.98 -5.47
C ALA A 29 5.12 -9.69 -6.23
N ALA A 30 6.15 -8.92 -6.56
CA ALA A 30 6.03 -7.68 -7.31
C ALA A 30 6.83 -7.79 -8.62
N VAL A 31 6.23 -7.34 -9.72
CA VAL A 31 6.91 -7.24 -11.02
C VAL A 31 6.78 -5.82 -11.54
N LEU A 32 7.91 -5.20 -11.85
CA LEU A 32 7.97 -3.85 -12.40
C LEU A 32 7.29 -3.83 -13.77
N LYS A 33 6.30 -2.96 -13.93
CA LYS A 33 5.55 -2.77 -15.17
C LYS A 33 6.08 -1.59 -15.98
N THR A 34 6.29 -0.46 -15.32
CA THR A 34 6.84 0.76 -15.94
C THR A 34 7.67 1.55 -14.94
N THR A 35 8.69 2.24 -15.41
CA THR A 35 9.44 3.24 -14.63
C THR A 35 10.10 4.25 -15.55
N ASP A 36 10.35 5.45 -15.03
CA ASP A 36 11.23 6.45 -15.65
C ASP A 36 12.70 6.28 -15.23
N SER A 37 13.01 5.33 -14.33
CA SER A 37 14.31 5.20 -13.64
C SER A 37 14.69 3.73 -13.37
N PRO A 38 14.96 2.92 -14.41
CA PRO A 38 15.21 1.48 -14.29
C PRO A 38 16.42 1.11 -13.43
N GLU A 39 17.38 2.01 -13.26
CA GLU A 39 18.55 1.84 -12.42
C GLU A 39 18.24 1.93 -10.91
N VAL A 40 17.11 2.55 -10.55
CA VAL A 40 16.69 2.74 -9.14
C VAL A 40 15.73 1.65 -8.68
N PHE A 41 14.82 1.23 -9.56
CA PHE A 41 13.72 0.33 -9.21
C PHE A 41 14.01 -1.11 -9.67
N ARG A 42 14.06 -2.05 -8.73
CA ARG A 42 14.32 -3.47 -9.02
C ARG A 42 13.21 -4.05 -9.91
N SER A 43 13.56 -4.88 -10.88
CA SER A 43 12.59 -5.42 -11.84
C SER A 43 11.58 -6.39 -11.21
N LYS A 44 11.98 -7.12 -10.16
CA LYS A 44 11.13 -8.07 -9.43
C LYS A 44 11.49 -8.10 -7.95
N SER A 45 10.53 -8.41 -7.09
CA SER A 45 10.76 -8.76 -5.69
C SER A 45 9.80 -9.84 -5.21
N ALA A 46 10.19 -10.53 -4.14
CA ALA A 46 9.34 -11.45 -3.41
C ALA A 46 9.59 -11.22 -1.92
N ASP A 47 8.54 -10.83 -1.21
CA ASP A 47 8.61 -10.38 0.18
C ASP A 47 7.53 -11.06 1.03
N LEU A 48 7.74 -11.04 2.34
CA LEU A 48 6.75 -11.45 3.31
C LEU A 48 6.28 -10.23 4.10
N TRP A 49 4.98 -10.01 4.09
CA TRP A 49 4.37 -8.87 4.76
C TRP A 49 3.22 -9.32 5.64
N ASN A 50 3.24 -8.87 6.89
CA ASN A 50 2.13 -9.02 7.81
C ASN A 50 1.36 -7.69 7.88
N LEU A 51 0.08 -7.76 7.51
CA LEU A 51 -0.87 -6.66 7.63
C LEU A 51 -1.65 -6.83 8.93
N SER A 52 -1.57 -5.86 9.82
CA SER A 52 -2.32 -5.83 11.08
C SER A 52 -3.09 -4.53 11.23
N ARG A 53 -4.00 -4.52 12.20
CA ARG A 53 -4.71 -3.33 12.63
C ARG A 53 -4.62 -3.25 14.14
N ASN A 54 -4.27 -2.07 14.65
CA ASN A 54 -4.44 -1.73 16.05
C ASN A 54 -5.33 -0.49 16.12
N GLU A 55 -6.51 -0.63 16.72
CA GLU A 55 -7.54 0.42 16.80
C GLU A 55 -7.84 1.08 15.44
N ASN A 56 -7.28 2.27 15.20
CA ASN A 56 -7.48 3.08 14.00
C ASN A 56 -6.20 3.24 13.17
N VAL A 57 -5.23 2.34 13.34
CA VAL A 57 -3.99 2.34 12.57
C VAL A 57 -3.81 0.98 11.91
N MET A 58 -3.60 0.97 10.60
CA MET A 58 -3.13 -0.21 9.88
C MET A 58 -1.61 -0.24 9.90
N ASN A 59 -1.03 -1.40 10.15
CA ASN A 59 0.41 -1.61 10.22
C ASN A 59 0.84 -2.67 9.21
N LEU A 60 2.01 -2.45 8.63
CA LEU A 60 2.66 -3.34 7.68
C LEU A 60 4.04 -3.70 8.24
N THR A 61 4.27 -4.98 8.52
CA THR A 61 5.55 -5.45 9.06
C THR A 61 6.15 -6.56 8.21
N ASN A 62 7.47 -6.54 8.01
CA ASN A 62 8.22 -7.64 7.42
C ASN A 62 8.99 -8.36 8.54
N PRO A 63 8.59 -9.58 8.92
CA PRO A 63 9.19 -10.29 10.05
C PRO A 63 10.64 -10.76 9.79
N PHE A 64 11.08 -10.82 8.53
CA PHE A 64 12.45 -11.22 8.20
C PHE A 64 13.43 -10.05 8.23
N THR A 65 12.99 -8.86 7.84
CA THR A 65 13.85 -7.67 7.78
C THR A 65 13.67 -6.74 8.98
N GLY A 66 12.60 -6.90 9.75
CA GLY A 66 12.21 -5.99 10.83
C GLY A 66 11.60 -4.67 10.35
N ALA A 67 11.40 -4.49 9.04
CA ALA A 67 10.78 -3.28 8.51
C ALA A 67 9.33 -3.15 9.00
N SER A 68 8.92 -1.93 9.36
CA SER A 68 7.56 -1.60 9.80
C SER A 68 7.12 -0.26 9.21
N ALA A 69 5.82 -0.11 8.95
CA ALA A 69 5.22 1.15 8.56
C ALA A 69 3.73 1.22 8.89
N ASP A 70 3.27 2.43 9.17
CA ASP A 70 1.84 2.76 9.26
C ASP A 70 1.27 2.98 7.86
N LEU A 71 0.02 2.56 7.66
CA LEU A 71 -0.70 2.70 6.40
C LEU A 71 -1.86 3.67 6.56
N SER A 72 -2.00 4.58 5.61
CA SER A 72 -3.14 5.49 5.50
C SER A 72 -4.16 4.92 4.51
N VAL A 73 -5.34 4.53 4.98
CA VAL A 73 -6.40 4.00 4.10
C VAL A 73 -7.10 5.15 3.39
N GLU A 74 -7.06 5.13 2.05
CA GLU A 74 -7.64 6.19 1.21
C GLU A 74 -9.02 5.79 0.69
N PHE A 75 -9.23 4.49 0.47
CA PHE A 75 -10.44 3.99 -0.17
C PHE A 75 -10.69 2.52 0.17
N VAL A 76 -11.96 2.20 0.41
CA VAL A 76 -12.44 0.82 0.53
C VAL A 76 -13.77 0.68 -0.19
N LYS A 77 -13.88 -0.31 -1.08
CA LYS A 77 -15.14 -0.67 -1.75
C LYS A 77 -15.19 -2.17 -2.00
N GLY A 78 -16.00 -2.87 -1.21
CA GLY A 78 -16.12 -4.32 -1.27
C GLY A 78 -14.77 -4.98 -0.99
N ASN A 79 -14.25 -5.74 -1.96
CA ASN A 79 -12.95 -6.41 -1.88
C ASN A 79 -11.78 -5.57 -2.43
N VAL A 80 -11.99 -4.30 -2.78
CA VAL A 80 -10.95 -3.39 -3.28
C VAL A 80 -10.57 -2.40 -2.19
N ILE A 81 -9.27 -2.28 -1.93
CA ILE A 81 -8.69 -1.38 -0.92
C ILE A 81 -7.57 -0.57 -1.56
N ARG A 82 -7.51 0.73 -1.27
CA ARG A 82 -6.35 1.57 -1.57
C ARG A 82 -5.81 2.20 -0.31
N PHE A 83 -4.49 2.15 -0.15
CA PHE A 83 -3.78 2.77 0.96
C PHE A 83 -2.44 3.34 0.50
N THR A 84 -1.94 4.28 1.29
CA THR A 84 -0.60 4.85 1.12
C THR A 84 0.32 4.49 2.26
N LYS A 85 1.60 4.36 1.92
CA LYS A 85 2.71 4.21 2.86
C LYS A 85 3.76 5.25 2.50
N GLU A 86 4.25 5.97 3.49
CA GLU A 86 5.35 6.90 3.31
C GLU A 86 6.57 6.43 4.10
N GLY A 87 7.75 6.61 3.52
CA GLY A 87 9.03 6.39 4.19
C GLY A 87 9.97 7.54 3.88
N VAL A 88 10.65 8.05 4.90
CA VAL A 88 11.69 9.08 4.74
C VAL A 88 13.02 8.48 5.18
N SER A 89 14.04 8.59 4.33
CA SER A 89 15.41 8.20 4.63
C SER A 89 16.35 9.21 4.01
N ASP A 90 17.28 9.74 4.80
CA ASP A 90 18.17 10.83 4.39
C ASP A 90 17.39 12.01 3.78
N ASN A 91 17.74 12.40 2.56
CA ASN A 91 17.06 13.44 1.79
C ASN A 91 16.02 12.86 0.81
N LYS A 92 15.54 11.64 1.03
CA LYS A 92 14.59 10.98 0.14
C LYS A 92 13.27 10.69 0.83
N LYS A 93 12.18 10.97 0.12
CA LYS A 93 10.82 10.57 0.49
C LYS A 93 10.33 9.55 -0.53
N LEU A 94 9.99 8.36 -0.07
CA LEU A 94 9.33 7.34 -0.86
C LEU A 94 7.86 7.26 -0.46
N THR A 95 6.97 7.45 -1.42
CA THR A 95 5.53 7.26 -1.25
C THR A 95 5.09 6.08 -2.11
N ASP A 96 4.48 5.08 -1.48
CA ASP A 96 3.80 3.97 -2.12
C ASP A 96 2.29 4.24 -2.09
N THR A 97 1.61 4.16 -3.24
CA THR A 97 0.15 4.11 -3.34
C THR A 97 -0.25 2.73 -3.85
N VAL A 98 -0.81 1.92 -2.95
CA VAL A 98 -1.12 0.51 -3.20
C VAL A 98 -2.62 0.35 -3.36
N GLU A 99 -3.04 -0.31 -4.44
CA GLU A 99 -4.40 -0.77 -4.65
C GLU A 99 -4.44 -2.29 -4.74
N LEU A 100 -5.24 -2.93 -3.91
CA LEU A 100 -5.40 -4.37 -3.85
C LEU A 100 -6.85 -4.77 -4.11
N LYS A 101 -7.04 -5.86 -4.83
CA LYS A 101 -8.31 -6.58 -4.98
C LYS A 101 -8.16 -7.97 -4.37
N LEU A 102 -8.88 -8.22 -3.29
CA LEU A 102 -8.90 -9.50 -2.58
C LEU A 102 -9.78 -10.52 -3.31
N ASN A 103 -9.33 -11.77 -3.32
CA ASN A 103 -10.09 -12.92 -3.79
C ASN A 103 -9.77 -14.11 -2.87
N GLY A 104 -10.51 -14.23 -1.76
CA GLY A 104 -10.24 -15.19 -0.71
C GLY A 104 -8.84 -15.02 -0.11
N ASN A 105 -8.03 -16.09 -0.15
CA ASN A 105 -6.63 -16.11 0.31
C ASN A 105 -5.62 -15.63 -0.74
N LYS A 106 -6.09 -14.97 -1.81
CA LYS A 106 -5.24 -14.37 -2.84
C LYS A 106 -5.57 -12.90 -3.01
N PHE A 107 -4.62 -12.12 -3.52
CA PHE A 107 -4.91 -10.80 -4.06
C PHE A 107 -4.16 -10.54 -5.36
N THR A 108 -4.70 -9.60 -6.13
CA THR A 108 -3.98 -8.93 -7.22
C THR A 108 -3.97 -7.44 -6.92
N GLY A 109 -2.98 -6.71 -7.40
CA GLY A 109 -2.89 -5.28 -7.12
C GLY A 109 -1.87 -4.55 -7.94
N VAL A 110 -1.79 -3.25 -7.66
CA VAL A 110 -0.81 -2.33 -8.25
C VAL A 110 -0.19 -1.51 -7.13
N ASN A 111 1.12 -1.35 -7.14
CA ASN A 111 1.82 -0.37 -6.31
C ASN A 111 2.45 0.70 -7.19
N ARG A 112 2.14 1.96 -6.91
CA ARG A 112 2.75 3.13 -7.56
C ARG A 112 3.71 3.77 -6.58
N LEU A 113 4.99 3.82 -6.95
CA LEU A 113 6.05 4.41 -6.14
C LEU A 113 6.40 5.78 -6.71
N THR A 114 6.48 6.77 -5.82
CA THR A 114 7.08 8.07 -6.09
C THR A 114 8.26 8.27 -5.16
N LEU A 115 9.46 8.36 -5.71
CA LEU A 115 10.68 8.68 -4.97
C LEU A 115 11.06 10.13 -5.24
N GLN A 116 10.97 10.97 -4.22
CA GLN A 116 11.38 12.36 -4.26
C GLN A 116 12.73 12.52 -3.57
N THR A 117 13.67 13.19 -4.23
CA THR A 117 14.93 13.65 -3.62
C THR A 117 14.80 15.13 -3.28
N ILE A 118 15.08 15.48 -2.03
CA ILE A 118 14.95 16.82 -1.45
C ILE A 118 16.33 17.47 -1.42
N SER A 119 16.40 18.76 -1.74
CA SER A 119 17.63 19.55 -1.71
C SER A 119 18.26 19.56 -0.30
N PRO A 120 19.59 19.48 -0.17
CA PRO A 120 20.28 19.58 1.12
C PRO A 120 20.01 20.89 1.87
N ALA A 121 19.76 21.98 1.15
CA ALA A 121 19.41 23.30 1.71
C ALA A 121 17.99 23.37 2.30
N GLY A 122 17.23 22.27 2.22
CA GLY A 122 15.89 22.12 2.79
C GLY A 122 14.76 22.62 1.89
N GLY A 123 13.78 21.74 1.64
CA GLY A 123 12.43 22.13 1.21
C GLY A 123 12.09 22.02 -0.28
N VAL A 124 13.07 21.87 -1.19
CA VAL A 124 12.78 21.77 -2.63
C VAL A 124 12.99 20.35 -3.14
N VAL A 125 12.00 19.80 -3.85
CA VAL A 125 12.14 18.53 -4.57
C VAL A 125 13.01 18.78 -5.81
N ILE A 126 14.17 18.15 -5.87
CA ILE A 126 15.15 18.30 -6.96
C ILE A 126 15.12 17.15 -7.96
N LYS A 127 14.54 16.01 -7.59
CA LYS A 127 14.32 14.86 -8.49
C LYS A 127 13.07 14.11 -8.06
N THR A 128 12.25 13.73 -9.02
CA THR A 128 11.13 12.79 -8.82
C THR A 128 11.33 11.61 -9.76
N GLN A 129 11.18 10.41 -9.24
CA GLN A 129 11.32 9.16 -9.98
C GLN A 129 10.11 8.27 -9.68
N ASN A 130 9.57 7.63 -10.70
CA ASN A 130 8.30 6.91 -10.61
C ASN A 130 8.44 5.47 -11.07
N ALA A 131 7.68 4.58 -10.42
CA ALA A 131 7.53 3.21 -10.84
C ALA A 131 6.10 2.69 -10.60
N GLU A 132 5.64 1.79 -11.46
CA GLU A 132 4.42 1.02 -11.26
C GLU A 132 4.77 -0.47 -11.24
N TYR A 133 4.32 -1.17 -10.20
CA TYR A 133 4.46 -2.61 -10.03
C TYR A 133 3.11 -3.29 -10.10
N VAL A 134 3.06 -4.46 -10.72
CA VAL A 134 1.96 -5.41 -10.57
C VAL A 134 2.27 -6.31 -9.39
N LEU A 135 1.29 -6.47 -8.51
CA LEU A 135 1.38 -7.30 -7.30
C LEU A 135 0.50 -8.54 -7.41
N VAL A 136 1.02 -9.65 -6.92
CA VAL A 136 0.24 -10.84 -6.59
C VAL A 136 0.56 -11.28 -5.18
N GLY A 137 -0.48 -11.67 -4.44
CA GLY A 137 -0.36 -12.08 -3.05
C GLY A 137 -1.02 -13.40 -2.77
N GLU A 138 -0.40 -14.19 -1.91
CA GLU A 138 -0.94 -15.43 -1.35
C GLU A 138 -0.85 -15.38 0.17
N LYS A 139 -1.97 -15.66 0.84
CA LYS A 139 -2.05 -15.62 2.29
C LYS A 139 -1.40 -16.86 2.90
N ILE A 140 -0.51 -16.65 3.86
CA ILE A 140 0.15 -17.71 4.62
C ILE A 140 -0.58 -17.97 5.93
N SER A 141 -1.03 -16.92 6.61
CA SER A 141 -1.67 -17.03 7.93
C SER A 141 -2.57 -15.83 8.25
N GLY A 142 -3.44 -15.98 9.25
CA GLY A 142 -4.45 -14.99 9.66
C GLY A 142 -5.88 -15.36 9.24
N MET A 143 -6.86 -14.52 9.56
CA MET A 143 -8.28 -14.78 9.27
C MET A 143 -8.53 -14.83 7.76
N SER A 144 -9.11 -15.91 7.22
CA SER A 144 -9.54 -15.91 5.82
C SER A 144 -10.80 -15.06 5.62
N VAL A 145 -11.02 -14.56 4.41
CA VAL A 145 -12.38 -14.22 4.00
C VAL A 145 -13.12 -15.56 3.93
N LEU A 146 -14.02 -15.83 4.86
CA LEU A 146 -14.93 -16.97 4.72
C LEU A 146 -15.74 -16.73 3.43
N GLU A 147 -15.61 -17.64 2.46
CA GLU A 147 -16.57 -17.71 1.37
C GLU A 147 -17.94 -17.98 2.01
N LYS A 148 -18.88 -17.05 1.80
CA LYS A 148 -20.30 -17.29 2.10
C LYS A 148 -20.93 -18.01 0.93
#